data_AF-A0A1E4HX00-F1
#
_entry.id   AF-A0A1E4HX00-F1
#
_cell.length_a   1.000
_cell.length_b   1.000
_cell.length_c   1.000
_cell.angle_alpha   90.00
_cell.angle_beta   90.00
_cell.angle_gamma   90.00
#
_symmetry.space_group_name_H-M   'P 1'
#
loop_
_entity.id
_entity.type
_entity.pdbx_description
1 polymer ?
#
loop_
_entity_poly.entity_id
_entity_poly.type
_entity_poly.pdbx_seq_one_letter_code
_entity_poly.pdbx_strand_id
1 'polypeptide(L)'
;MNTHTSTHDPATTEAVREAAAGAKAWRAAVRAQRTAEPDHADFYAMTADVVDTLAAVAGLAEVLAWQVAHYGDTRPVYDDSGVVDPRERLDAAAMDLHELAASLRSADRIANTFWSRVGHIGVDLSAVESAGEQVPAEVTR
;
A
#
# COMPACT_ATOMS: atom_id res chain seq x y z
N MET A 1 15.36 -30.22 22.76
CA MET A 1 15.15 -29.27 23.88
C MET A 1 15.74 -27.96 23.42
N ASN A 2 14.92 -27.13 22.76
CA ASN A 2 15.38 -25.90 22.11
C ASN A 2 15.16 -24.75 23.09
N THR A 3 16.26 -24.23 23.64
CA THR A 3 16.29 -23.17 24.67
C THR A 3 16.67 -21.82 24.07
N HIS A 4 16.12 -21.47 22.91
CA HIS A 4 16.34 -20.15 22.33
C HIS A 4 15.23 -19.22 22.82
N THR A 5 15.55 -18.43 23.84
CA THR A 5 14.69 -17.33 24.29
C THR A 5 14.83 -16.20 23.28
N SER A 6 13.95 -16.16 22.27
CA SER A 6 13.78 -14.99 21.41
C SER A 6 13.34 -13.82 22.28
N THR A 7 14.30 -13.00 22.67
CA THR A 7 14.06 -11.83 23.51
C THR A 7 13.69 -10.68 22.55
N HIS A 8 12.39 -10.47 22.34
CA HIS A 8 11.79 -9.25 21.76
C HIS A 8 10.75 -8.80 22.80
N ASP A 9 10.67 -7.58 23.35
CA ASP A 9 10.87 -6.18 22.90
C ASP A 9 10.98 -5.31 24.19
N PRO A 10 11.38 -4.00 24.22
CA PRO A 10 10.39 -2.92 24.05
C PRO A 10 10.99 -1.56 23.59
N ALA A 11 11.30 -1.42 22.32
CA ALA A 11 11.35 -0.11 21.66
C ALA A 11 11.20 -0.34 20.17
N THR A 12 9.95 -0.62 19.76
CA THR A 12 9.58 -0.71 18.35
C THR A 12 10.21 0.45 17.60
N THR A 13 11.08 0.14 16.63
CA THR A 13 11.83 1.16 15.90
C THR A 13 10.86 2.15 15.26
N GLU A 14 11.30 3.38 15.04
CA GLU A 14 10.50 4.40 14.36
C GLU A 14 9.92 3.87 13.05
N ALA A 15 10.74 3.21 12.23
CA ALA A 15 10.29 2.59 10.98
C ALA A 15 9.13 1.59 11.17
N VAL A 16 9.16 0.75 12.22
CA VAL A 16 8.07 -0.21 12.49
C VAL A 16 6.82 0.52 13.00
N ARG A 17 6.97 1.58 13.81
CA ARG A 17 5.83 2.40 14.27
C ARG A 17 5.17 3.13 13.11
N GLU A 18 5.95 3.75 12.22
CA GLU A 18 5.45 4.45 11.04
C GLU A 18 4.79 3.48 10.05
N ALA A 19 5.39 2.31 9.80
CA ALA A 19 4.78 1.28 8.97
C ALA A 19 3.42 0.81 9.55
N ALA A 20 3.34 0.61 10.87
CA ALA A 20 2.08 0.24 11.53
C ALA A 20 1.03 1.36 11.45
N ALA A 21 1.44 2.63 11.61
CA ALA A 21 0.58 3.79 11.46
C ALA A 21 0.05 3.92 10.03
N GLY A 22 0.90 3.80 9.02
CA GLY A 22 0.51 3.79 7.60
C GLY A 22 -0.47 2.66 7.28
N ALA A 23 -0.19 1.43 7.74
CA ALA A 23 -1.11 0.31 7.57
C ALA A 23 -2.48 0.55 8.25
N LYS A 24 -2.51 1.27 9.39
CA LYS A 24 -3.75 1.66 10.05
C LYS A 24 -4.50 2.72 9.23
N ALA A 25 -3.80 3.72 8.70
CA ALA A 25 -4.36 4.78 7.88
C ALA A 25 -5.01 4.23 6.60
N TRP A 26 -4.32 3.36 5.87
CA TRP A 26 -4.86 2.72 4.66
C TRP A 26 -6.13 1.89 4.93
N ARG A 27 -6.17 1.14 6.04
CA ARG A 27 -7.39 0.43 6.44
C ARG A 27 -8.52 1.38 6.82
N ALA A 28 -8.22 2.56 7.37
CA ALA A 28 -9.22 3.57 7.68
C ALA A 28 -9.77 4.22 6.41
N ALA A 29 -8.92 4.56 5.45
CA ALA A 29 -9.32 5.08 4.13
C ALA A 29 -10.26 4.09 3.41
N VAL A 30 -9.93 2.79 3.39
CA VAL A 30 -10.81 1.76 2.83
C VAL A 30 -12.18 1.73 3.51
N ARG A 31 -12.24 1.88 4.84
CA ARG A 31 -13.52 1.91 5.56
C ARG A 31 -14.33 3.18 5.24
N ALA A 32 -13.68 4.32 5.15
CA ALA A 32 -14.33 5.60 4.81
C ALA A 32 -14.90 5.55 3.37
N GLN A 33 -14.13 5.04 2.41
CA GLN A 33 -14.55 5.00 1.01
C GLN A 33 -15.74 4.07 0.76
N ARG A 34 -15.97 3.07 1.62
CA ARG A 34 -17.14 2.17 1.50
C ARG A 34 -18.47 2.89 1.72
N THR A 35 -18.47 4.05 2.36
CA THR A 35 -19.68 4.81 2.68
C THR A 35 -19.68 6.21 2.06
N ALA A 36 -18.60 6.61 1.41
CA ALA A 36 -18.50 7.90 0.72
C ALA A 36 -19.35 7.89 -0.56
N GLU A 37 -19.91 9.04 -0.91
CA GLU A 37 -20.47 9.24 -2.25
C GLU A 37 -19.31 9.24 -3.26
N PRO A 38 -19.41 8.50 -4.38
CA PRO A 38 -18.38 8.49 -5.42
C PRO A 38 -18.09 9.89 -5.94
N ASP A 39 -16.88 10.39 -5.70
CA ASP A 39 -16.41 11.66 -6.22
C ASP A 39 -15.14 11.50 -7.07
N HIS A 40 -15.09 12.26 -8.16
CA HIS A 40 -13.98 12.21 -9.12
C HIS A 40 -12.68 12.77 -8.54
N ALA A 41 -12.76 13.85 -7.76
CA ALA A 41 -11.57 14.43 -7.13
C ALA A 41 -10.99 13.47 -6.09
N ASP A 42 -11.84 12.75 -5.36
CA ASP A 42 -11.41 11.69 -4.45
C ASP A 42 -10.70 10.54 -5.18
N PHE A 43 -11.21 10.07 -6.32
CA PHE A 43 -10.52 9.04 -7.12
C PHE A 43 -9.14 9.49 -7.57
N TYR A 44 -9.03 10.74 -8.01
CA TYR A 44 -7.76 11.32 -8.43
C TYR A 44 -6.77 11.43 -7.26
N ALA A 45 -7.20 12.00 -6.13
CA ALA A 45 -6.36 12.19 -4.94
C ALA A 45 -5.91 10.84 -4.34
N MET A 46 -6.85 9.91 -4.13
CA MET A 46 -6.56 8.60 -3.57
C MET A 46 -5.60 7.79 -4.43
N THR A 47 -5.64 7.95 -5.75
CA THR A 47 -4.71 7.25 -6.65
C THR A 47 -3.30 7.83 -6.57
N ALA A 48 -3.16 9.14 -6.44
CA ALA A 48 -1.86 9.78 -6.21
C ALA A 48 -1.20 9.22 -4.94
N ASP A 49 -1.96 9.13 -3.85
CA ASP A 49 -1.48 8.56 -2.58
C ASP A 49 -1.12 7.07 -2.70
N VAL A 50 -1.84 6.30 -3.54
CA VAL A 50 -1.51 4.90 -3.83
C VAL A 50 -0.19 4.79 -4.58
N VAL A 51 0.05 5.62 -5.59
CA VAL A 51 1.32 5.67 -6.35
C VAL A 51 2.49 5.94 -5.40
N ASP A 52 2.40 7.00 -4.60
CA ASP A 52 3.44 7.36 -3.63
C ASP A 52 3.69 6.25 -2.60
N THR A 53 2.62 5.60 -2.13
CA THR A 53 2.73 4.49 -1.19
C THR A 53 3.39 3.27 -1.81
N LEU A 54 3.04 2.90 -3.04
CA LEU A 54 3.67 1.75 -3.74
C LEU A 54 5.17 1.99 -3.90
N ALA A 55 5.57 3.20 -4.28
CA ALA A 55 6.98 3.58 -4.38
C ALA A 55 7.70 3.49 -3.03
N ALA A 56 7.09 4.01 -1.96
CA ALA A 56 7.66 3.96 -0.61
C ALA A 56 7.82 2.52 -0.10
N VAL A 57 6.81 1.66 -0.28
CA VAL A 57 6.86 0.24 0.14
C VAL A 57 7.87 -0.54 -0.70
N ALA A 58 8.00 -0.24 -2.00
CA ALA A 58 9.04 -0.85 -2.84
C ALA A 58 10.45 -0.47 -2.34
N GLY A 59 10.67 0.80 -1.97
CA GLY A 59 11.93 1.25 -1.36
C GLY A 59 12.22 0.55 -0.03
N LEU A 60 11.21 0.40 0.83
CA LEU A 60 11.35 -0.33 2.10
C LEU A 60 11.72 -1.80 1.85
N ALA A 61 11.11 -2.46 0.87
CA ALA A 61 11.42 -3.85 0.54
C ALA A 61 12.89 -4.04 0.12
N GLU A 62 13.46 -3.14 -0.69
CA GLU A 62 14.88 -3.17 -1.05
C GLU A 62 15.81 -2.97 0.16
N VAL A 63 15.46 -2.05 1.05
CA VAL A 63 16.22 -1.83 2.30
C VAL A 63 16.19 -3.09 3.17
N LEU A 64 15.02 -3.71 3.33
CA LEU A 64 14.89 -4.95 4.09
C LEU A 64 15.64 -6.10 3.42
N ALA A 65 15.61 -6.22 2.09
CA ALA A 65 16.35 -7.25 1.36
C ALA A 65 17.85 -7.19 1.69
N TRP A 66 18.42 -5.99 1.66
CA TRP A 66 19.81 -5.78 2.06
C TRP A 66 20.05 -6.14 3.53
N GLN A 67 19.19 -5.67 4.45
CA GLN A 67 19.34 -5.96 5.88
C GLN A 67 19.24 -7.46 6.19
N VAL A 68 18.35 -8.18 5.52
CA VAL A 68 18.16 -9.63 5.70
C VAL A 68 19.36 -10.41 5.19
N ALA A 69 19.87 -10.09 3.99
CA ALA A 69 21.03 -10.75 3.40
C ALA A 69 22.28 -10.67 4.29
N HIS A 70 22.46 -9.55 5.01
CA HIS A 70 23.63 -9.32 5.87
C HIS A 70 23.38 -9.63 7.36
N TYR A 71 22.18 -10.13 7.71
CA TYR A 71 21.79 -10.30 9.11
C TYR A 71 22.70 -11.29 9.86
N GLY A 72 23.17 -12.33 9.18
CA GLY A 72 24.05 -13.38 9.72
C GLY A 72 25.54 -13.06 9.68
N ASP A 73 25.97 -11.91 9.15
CA ASP A 73 27.40 -11.59 8.99
C ASP A 73 28.10 -11.36 10.33
N THR A 74 27.38 -10.77 11.28
CA THR A 74 27.91 -10.39 12.59
C THR A 74 27.25 -11.14 13.73
N ARG A 75 26.34 -12.09 13.42
CA ARG A 75 25.45 -12.72 14.39
C ARG A 75 25.35 -14.23 14.13
N PRO A 76 25.42 -15.06 15.18
CA PRO A 76 25.07 -16.46 15.05
C PRO A 76 23.57 -16.59 14.77
N VAL A 77 23.24 -17.29 13.69
CA VAL A 77 21.87 -17.57 13.27
C VAL A 77 21.65 -19.08 13.25
N TYR A 78 20.42 -19.50 13.46
CA TYR A 78 20.04 -20.91 13.46
C TYR A 78 18.65 -21.06 12.82
N ASP A 79 18.38 -22.25 12.27
CA ASP A 79 17.14 -22.58 11.61
C ASP A 79 16.36 -23.51 12.53
N ASP A 80 15.20 -23.05 13.02
CA ASP A 80 14.36 -23.83 13.94
C ASP A 80 13.90 -25.17 13.34
N SER A 81 13.83 -25.26 12.00
CA SER A 81 13.48 -26.52 11.33
C SER A 81 14.65 -27.52 11.30
N GLY A 82 15.89 -27.03 11.40
CA GLY A 82 17.10 -27.83 11.29
C GLY A 82 17.29 -28.48 9.91
N VAL A 83 16.54 -28.04 8.90
CA VAL A 83 16.52 -28.64 7.55
C VAL A 83 17.43 -27.89 6.58
N VAL A 84 17.56 -26.57 6.76
CA VAL A 84 18.23 -25.68 5.80
C VAL A 84 19.33 -24.90 6.52
N ASP A 85 20.42 -24.58 5.83
CA ASP A 85 21.40 -23.62 6.35
C ASP A 85 20.69 -22.29 6.64
N PRO A 86 20.77 -21.74 7.86
CA PRO A 86 20.19 -20.44 8.18
C PRO A 86 20.57 -19.33 7.19
N ARG A 87 21.78 -19.40 6.62
CA ARG A 87 22.23 -18.43 5.61
C ARG A 87 21.48 -18.57 4.29
N GLU A 88 21.33 -19.78 3.79
CA GLU A 88 20.53 -20.05 2.58
C GLU A 88 19.08 -19.56 2.75
N ARG A 89 18.52 -19.70 3.97
CA ARG A 89 17.17 -19.20 4.27
C ARG A 89 17.09 -17.67 4.27
N LEU A 90 18.11 -16.98 4.78
CA LEU A 90 18.18 -15.51 4.74
C LEU A 90 18.34 -15.01 3.29
N ASP A 91 19.17 -15.68 2.49
CA ASP A 91 19.35 -15.34 1.08
C ASP A 91 18.03 -15.50 0.29
N ALA A 92 17.32 -16.61 0.51
CA ALA A 92 16.00 -16.81 -0.09
C ALA A 92 14.99 -15.72 0.33
N ALA A 93 14.96 -15.36 1.62
CA ALA A 93 14.09 -14.29 2.11
C ALA A 93 14.45 -12.92 1.52
N ALA A 94 15.74 -12.64 1.27
CA ALA A 94 16.17 -11.43 0.59
C ALA A 94 15.72 -11.41 -0.89
N MET A 95 15.77 -12.56 -1.57
CA MET A 95 15.23 -12.69 -2.94
C MET A 95 13.72 -12.44 -3.00
N ASP A 96 12.95 -12.96 -2.04
CA ASP A 96 11.51 -12.70 -1.96
C ASP A 96 11.20 -11.20 -1.79
N LEU A 97 12.04 -10.47 -1.04
CA LEU A 97 11.90 -9.02 -0.87
C LEU A 97 12.24 -8.24 -2.14
N HIS A 98 13.25 -8.67 -2.91
CA HIS A 98 13.52 -8.09 -4.23
C HIS A 98 12.39 -8.33 -5.22
N GLU A 99 11.79 -9.52 -5.22
CA GLU A 99 10.62 -9.83 -6.05
C GLU A 99 9.41 -8.99 -5.65
N LEU A 100 9.19 -8.80 -4.34
CA LEU A 100 8.16 -7.89 -3.84
C LEU A 100 8.37 -6.47 -4.35
N ALA A 101 9.60 -5.94 -4.27
CA ALA A 101 9.92 -4.61 -4.77
C ALA A 101 9.67 -4.47 -6.29
N ALA A 102 10.04 -5.49 -7.07
CA ALA A 102 9.78 -5.53 -8.51
C ALA A 102 8.27 -5.55 -8.83
N SER A 103 7.52 -6.37 -8.09
CA SER A 103 6.06 -6.47 -8.21
C SER A 103 5.36 -5.15 -7.85
N LEU A 104 5.80 -4.46 -6.81
CA LEU A 104 5.26 -3.14 -6.41
C LEU A 104 5.52 -2.06 -7.47
N ARG A 105 6.72 -2.03 -8.06
CA ARG A 105 7.02 -1.15 -9.21
C ARG A 105 6.17 -1.48 -10.44
N SER A 106 5.81 -2.76 -10.61
CA SER A 106 4.87 -3.14 -11.67
C SER A 106 3.46 -2.63 -11.38
N ALA A 107 2.98 -2.78 -10.14
CA ALA A 107 1.69 -2.26 -9.70
C ALA A 107 1.62 -0.72 -9.80
N ASP A 108 2.71 -0.01 -9.51
CA ASP A 108 2.81 1.44 -9.65
C ASP A 108 2.52 1.91 -11.09
N ARG A 109 3.00 1.19 -12.11
CA ARG A 109 2.67 1.48 -13.52
C ARG A 109 1.17 1.34 -13.82
N ILE A 110 0.52 0.36 -13.19
CA ILE A 110 -0.92 0.13 -13.34
C ILE A 110 -1.69 1.28 -12.67
N ALA A 111 -1.28 1.69 -11.47
CA ALA A 111 -1.87 2.82 -10.75
C ALA A 111 -1.73 4.13 -11.54
N ASN A 112 -0.55 4.43 -12.08
CA ASN A 112 -0.32 5.59 -12.95
C ASN A 112 -1.17 5.56 -14.23
N THR A 113 -1.36 4.38 -14.82
CA THR A 113 -2.24 4.22 -16.00
C THR A 113 -3.69 4.54 -15.64
N PHE A 114 -4.17 4.07 -14.49
CA PHE A 114 -5.50 4.43 -13.98
C PHE A 114 -5.60 5.93 -13.70
N TRP A 115 -4.60 6.50 -13.02
CA TRP A 115 -4.57 7.91 -12.66
C TRP A 115 -4.67 8.82 -13.88
N SER A 116 -3.89 8.53 -14.93
CA SER A 116 -3.95 9.23 -16.21
C SER A 116 -5.34 9.14 -16.85
N ARG A 117 -5.96 7.95 -16.85
CA ARG A 117 -7.31 7.77 -17.43
C ARG A 117 -8.37 8.57 -16.69
N VAL A 118 -8.35 8.53 -15.36
CA VAL A 118 -9.32 9.29 -14.53
C VAL A 118 -9.08 10.78 -14.65
N GLY A 119 -7.83 11.25 -14.71
CA GLY A 119 -7.51 12.67 -14.88
C GLY A 119 -8.05 13.30 -16.17
N HIS A 120 -8.45 12.50 -17.16
CA HIS A 120 -9.08 12.98 -18.40
C HIS A 120 -10.62 12.95 -18.39
N ILE A 121 -11.24 12.52 -17.29
CA ILE A 121 -12.69 12.53 -17.14
C ILE A 121 -13.09 13.85 -16.46
N GLY A 122 -13.99 14.60 -17.07
CA GLY A 122 -14.67 15.75 -16.45
C GLY A 122 -16.13 15.39 -16.15
N VAL A 123 -16.69 15.97 -15.08
CA VAL A 123 -18.13 15.87 -14.78
C VAL A 123 -18.86 17.01 -15.47
N ASP A 124 -19.84 16.69 -16.31
CA ASP A 124 -20.69 17.69 -16.96
C ASP A 124 -21.83 18.11 -16.01
N LEU A 125 -21.67 19.28 -15.40
CA LEU A 125 -22.66 19.84 -14.47
C LEU A 125 -23.86 20.48 -15.19
N SER A 126 -23.76 20.75 -16.49
CA SER A 126 -24.86 21.38 -17.27
C SER A 126 -26.06 20.46 -17.47
N ALA A 127 -25.85 19.13 -17.40
CA ALA A 127 -26.90 18.13 -17.44
C ALA A 127 -27.71 18.05 -16.12
N VAL A 128 -27.12 18.44 -14.98
CA VAL A 128 -27.77 18.40 -13.66
C VAL A 128 -28.71 19.59 -13.47
N GLU A 129 -28.33 20.77 -13.96
CA GLU A 129 -29.18 21.98 -13.94
C GLU A 129 -30.43 21.82 -14.83
N SER A 130 -30.28 21.17 -15.99
CA SER A 130 -31.39 20.92 -16.93
C SER A 130 -32.49 19.98 -16.39
N ALA A 131 -32.17 19.15 -15.38
CA ALA A 131 -33.14 18.24 -14.74
C ALA A 131 -33.94 18.92 -13.61
N GLY A 132 -33.44 20.01 -13.03
CA GLY A 132 -34.10 20.76 -11.95
C GLY A 132 -35.15 21.77 -12.41
N GLU A 133 -35.17 22.12 -13.70
CA GLU A 133 -35.97 23.22 -14.25
C GLU A 133 -37.31 22.78 -14.88
N GLN A 134 -37.67 21.49 -14.82
CA GLN A 134 -38.99 21.00 -15.23
C GLN A 134 -40.03 21.17 -14.11
N VAL A 135 -40.39 22.41 -13.78
CA VAL A 135 -41.60 22.70 -12.99
C VAL A 135 -42.81 22.58 -13.91
N PRO A 136 -43.79 21.68 -13.65
CA PRO A 136 -44.96 21.55 -14.49
C PRO A 136 -45.82 22.81 -14.39
N ALA A 137 -46.08 23.45 -15.54
CA ALA A 137 -46.99 24.58 -15.63
C ALA A 137 -48.39 24.16 -15.15
N GLU A 138 -48.86 24.79 -14.07
CA GLU A 138 -50.19 24.63 -13.51
C GLU A 138 -51.22 25.14 -14.53
N VAL A 139 -51.95 24.23 -15.19
CA VAL A 139 -53.05 24.56 -16.09
C VAL A 139 -54.28 24.85 -15.24
N THR A 140 -54.50 26.13 -14.93
CA THR A 140 -55.77 26.59 -14.35
C THR A 140 -56.86 26.58 -15.44
N ARG A 141 -57.99 25.93 -15.16
CA ARG A 141 -59.20 26.01 -15.99
C ARG A 141 -60.43 26.16 -15.11
#